data_AF-A0A7S1DA80-F1
#
_entry.id   AF-A0A7S1DA80-F1
#
_cell.length_a   1.000
_cell.length_b   1.000
_cell.length_c   1.000
_cell.angle_alpha   90.00
_cell.angle_beta   90.00
_cell.angle_gamma   90.00
#
_symmetry.space_group_name_H-M   'P 1'
#
loop_
_entity.id
_entity.type
_entity.pdbx_description
1 polymer ?
#
loop_
_entity_poly.entity_id
_entity_poly.type
_entity_poly.pdbx_seq_one_letter_code
_entity_poly.pdbx_strand_id
1 'polypeptide(L)'
;TVVPTFENIQAGIYGLSRRLFMSVRGDSTNKTNPFMELVLSDDGASLIGSLGFVPLSFDDRFVMLSRLGSDKGMQELLGIARTPSDPGFEVSASPLLFPLARIFAEVYESVFARRTPTSLRLENSTTAIRRVCGVVGNESGSSAVDFAILSRQLRPEEASVRPNGFAFKCIETDSEGFA
;
A
#
# COMPACT_ATOMS: atom_id res chain seq x y z
N THR A 1 6.64 -4.86 -31.85
CA THR A 1 6.88 -4.13 -30.58
C THR A 1 5.67 -3.27 -30.30
N VAL A 2 5.11 -3.32 -29.09
CA VAL A 2 3.93 -2.52 -28.70
C VAL A 2 4.39 -1.16 -28.20
N VAL A 3 3.70 -0.08 -28.59
CA VAL A 3 4.03 1.30 -28.19
C VAL A 3 3.64 1.53 -26.71
N PRO A 4 4.43 2.24 -25.90
CA PRO A 4 4.10 2.55 -24.50
C PRO A 4 3.02 3.63 -24.38
N THR A 5 1.78 3.32 -24.77
CA THR A 5 0.63 4.21 -24.54
C THR A 5 -0.09 3.83 -23.25
N PHE A 6 -0.83 4.77 -22.67
CA PHE A 6 -1.70 4.53 -21.51
C PHE A 6 -2.65 3.35 -21.78
N GLU A 7 -3.29 3.34 -22.95
CA GLU A 7 -4.19 2.28 -23.39
C GLU A 7 -3.51 0.91 -23.45
N ASN A 8 -2.30 0.83 -24.04
CA ASN A 8 -1.57 -0.43 -24.15
C ASN A 8 -1.08 -0.95 -22.79
N ILE A 9 -0.74 -0.05 -21.86
CA ILE A 9 -0.34 -0.41 -20.50
C ILE A 9 -1.57 -0.90 -19.72
N GLN A 10 -2.69 -0.20 -19.78
CA GLN A 10 -3.91 -0.56 -19.08
C GLN A 10 -4.50 -1.88 -19.61
N ALA A 11 -4.45 -2.10 -20.92
CA ALA A 11 -4.84 -3.35 -21.57
C ALA A 11 -3.86 -4.52 -21.27
N GLY A 12 -2.73 -4.26 -20.61
CA GLY A 12 -1.74 -5.27 -20.26
C GLY A 12 -0.93 -5.82 -21.44
N ILE A 13 -1.06 -5.21 -22.63
CA ILE A 13 -0.36 -5.64 -23.85
C ILE A 13 1.04 -5.04 -23.98
N TYR A 14 1.34 -3.98 -23.23
CA TYR A 14 2.69 -3.45 -23.11
C TYR A 14 3.49 -4.20 -22.03
N GLY A 15 4.27 -5.21 -22.46
CA GLY A 15 4.95 -6.17 -21.58
C GLY A 15 6.09 -5.63 -20.70
N LEU A 16 6.50 -4.37 -20.87
CA LEU A 16 7.49 -3.72 -19.99
C LEU A 16 6.83 -2.94 -18.84
N SER A 17 5.49 -2.86 -18.81
CA SER A 17 4.77 -2.30 -17.68
C SER A 17 4.75 -3.27 -16.50
N ARG A 18 4.57 -2.73 -15.30
CA ARG A 18 4.34 -3.52 -14.09
C ARG A 18 3.30 -2.87 -13.21
N ARG A 19 2.55 -3.70 -12.49
CA ARG A 19 1.66 -3.24 -11.43
C ARG A 19 2.47 -2.89 -10.19
N LEU A 20 1.97 -1.89 -9.47
CA LEU A 20 2.46 -1.50 -8.16
C LEU A 20 1.46 -2.00 -7.12
N PHE A 21 1.95 -2.37 -5.95
CA PHE A 21 1.12 -3.01 -4.92
C PHE A 21 1.25 -2.25 -3.61
N MET A 22 0.15 -2.12 -2.88
CA MET A 22 0.16 -1.67 -1.49
C MET A 22 -0.34 -2.83 -0.62
N SER A 23 0.41 -3.15 0.43
CA SER A 23 0.06 -4.18 1.39
C SER A 23 -0.21 -3.52 2.73
N VAL A 24 -1.44 -3.63 3.22
CA VAL A 24 -1.91 -3.01 4.46
C VAL A 24 -2.00 -4.07 5.56
N ARG A 25 -1.53 -3.73 6.75
CA ARG A 25 -1.67 -4.58 7.93
C ARG A 25 -3.13 -4.55 8.40
N GLY A 26 -3.75 -5.72 8.54
CA GLY A 26 -5.20 -5.83 8.77
C GLY A 26 -5.71 -5.16 10.06
N ASP A 27 -4.87 -5.14 11.10
CA ASP A 27 -5.17 -4.50 12.40
C ASP A 27 -4.96 -2.97 12.42
N SER A 28 -4.48 -2.40 11.32
CA SER A 28 -4.09 -0.98 11.20
C SER A 28 -5.00 -0.18 10.26
N THR A 29 -6.03 -0.83 9.72
CA THR A 29 -6.96 -0.28 8.72
C THR A 29 -7.64 1.01 9.18
N ASN A 30 -7.98 1.12 10.46
CA ASN A 30 -8.54 2.35 11.04
C ASN A 30 -7.65 3.58 10.85
N LYS A 31 -6.31 3.42 10.87
CA LYS A 31 -5.36 4.52 10.68
C LYS A 31 -5.03 4.75 9.21
N THR A 32 -4.98 3.69 8.41
CA THR A 32 -4.49 3.74 7.03
C THR A 32 -5.56 4.00 6.00
N ASN A 33 -6.83 3.66 6.28
CA ASN A 33 -7.91 3.78 5.32
C ASN A 33 -8.09 5.20 4.76
N PRO A 34 -8.02 6.29 5.55
CA PRO A 34 -8.17 7.63 4.99
C PRO A 34 -7.07 7.97 3.98
N PHE A 35 -5.84 7.51 4.22
CA PHE A 35 -4.74 7.67 3.26
C PHE A 35 -4.99 6.85 1.99
N MET A 36 -5.45 5.60 2.14
CA MET A 36 -5.75 4.73 1.00
C MET A 36 -6.94 5.26 0.17
N GLU A 37 -7.95 5.85 0.81
CA GLU A 37 -9.06 6.53 0.16
C GLU A 37 -8.58 7.73 -0.67
N LEU A 38 -7.68 8.56 -0.11
CA LEU A 38 -7.08 9.65 -0.87
C LEU A 38 -6.34 9.12 -2.12
N VAL A 39 -5.51 8.08 -1.96
CA VAL A 39 -4.76 7.48 -3.07
C VAL A 39 -5.70 6.92 -4.15
N LEU A 40 -6.81 6.31 -3.74
CA LEU A 40 -7.81 5.69 -4.64
C LEU A 40 -8.89 6.67 -5.13
N SER A 41 -8.91 7.91 -4.65
CA SER A 41 -9.83 8.96 -5.10
C SER A 41 -9.53 9.44 -6.52
N ASP A 42 -10.43 10.23 -7.12
CA ASP A 42 -10.20 10.86 -8.43
C ASP A 42 -9.03 11.85 -8.39
N ASP A 43 -8.89 12.61 -7.30
CA ASP A 43 -7.75 13.51 -7.10
C ASP A 43 -6.43 12.73 -6.98
N GLY A 44 -6.44 11.61 -6.24
CA GLY A 44 -5.29 10.70 -6.14
C GLY A 44 -4.90 10.10 -7.50
N ALA A 45 -5.88 9.66 -8.29
CA ALA A 45 -5.64 9.14 -9.64
C ALA A 45 -5.09 10.22 -10.59
N SER A 46 -5.60 11.44 -10.51
CA SER A 46 -5.11 12.60 -11.28
C SER A 46 -3.65 12.92 -10.93
N LEU A 47 -3.31 12.90 -9.63
CA LEU A 47 -1.95 13.09 -9.15
C LEU A 47 -0.99 11.98 -9.63
N ILE A 48 -1.42 10.72 -9.59
CA ILE A 48 -0.64 9.59 -10.13
C ILE A 48 -0.34 9.82 -11.63
N GLY A 49 -1.34 10.24 -12.39
CA GLY A 49 -1.19 10.56 -13.81
C GLY A 49 -0.22 11.72 -14.08
N SER A 50 -0.28 12.79 -13.29
CA SER A 50 0.61 13.95 -13.45
C SER A 50 2.08 13.62 -13.15
N LEU A 51 2.34 12.59 -12.35
CA LEU A 51 3.67 12.06 -12.05
C LEU A 51 4.18 11.06 -13.10
N GLY A 52 3.43 10.83 -14.19
CA GLY A 52 3.82 9.95 -15.29
C GLY A 52 3.55 8.46 -15.06
N PHE A 53 2.79 8.12 -14.02
CA PHE A 53 2.28 6.76 -13.82
C PHE A 53 0.94 6.56 -14.54
N VAL A 54 0.56 5.30 -14.73
CA VAL A 54 -0.75 4.91 -15.26
C VAL A 54 -1.69 4.67 -14.07
N PRO A 55 -2.65 5.58 -13.77
CA PRO A 55 -3.64 5.34 -12.72
C PRO A 55 -4.51 4.12 -13.00
N LEU A 56 -5.03 3.53 -11.92
CA LEU A 56 -6.04 2.49 -11.99
C LEU A 56 -7.34 3.06 -12.60
N SER A 57 -8.07 2.20 -13.33
CA SER A 57 -9.41 2.52 -13.82
C SER A 57 -10.37 2.80 -12.65
N PHE A 58 -11.52 3.43 -12.93
CA PHE A 58 -12.56 3.60 -11.91
C PHE A 58 -12.99 2.25 -11.32
N ASP A 59 -13.25 1.26 -12.16
CA ASP A 59 -13.69 -0.08 -11.72
C ASP A 59 -12.63 -0.76 -10.85
N ASP A 60 -11.36 -0.68 -11.23
CA ASP A 60 -10.26 -1.22 -10.41
C ASP A 60 -10.16 -0.51 -9.06
N ARG A 61 -10.26 0.83 -9.03
CA ARG A 61 -10.24 1.61 -7.78
C ARG A 61 -11.41 1.25 -6.89
N PHE A 62 -12.61 1.06 -7.46
CA PHE A 62 -13.79 0.61 -6.75
C PHE A 62 -13.60 -0.77 -6.12
N VAL A 63 -12.99 -1.71 -6.85
CA VAL A 63 -12.63 -3.03 -6.31
C VAL A 63 -11.60 -2.90 -5.18
N MET A 64 -10.57 -2.04 -5.31
CA MET A 64 -9.57 -1.83 -4.26
C MET A 64 -10.18 -1.21 -3.00
N LEU A 65 -11.05 -0.21 -3.14
CA LEU A 65 -11.79 0.36 -2.02
C LEU A 65 -12.63 -0.70 -1.31
N SER A 66 -13.33 -1.55 -2.06
CA SER A 66 -14.12 -2.65 -1.50
C SER A 66 -13.27 -3.63 -0.67
N ARG A 67 -11.99 -3.83 -1.03
CA ARG A 67 -11.05 -4.68 -0.28
C ARG A 67 -10.62 -4.05 1.04
N LEU A 68 -10.46 -2.73 1.10
CA LEU A 68 -10.12 -2.01 2.35
C LEU A 68 -11.22 -2.14 3.41
N GLY A 69 -12.49 -2.27 2.97
CA GLY A 69 -13.63 -2.46 3.84
C GLY A 69 -13.92 -3.93 4.21
N SER A 70 -13.23 -4.94 3.69
CA SER A 70 -13.84 -6.29 3.60
C SER A 70 -14.05 -7.07 4.91
N ASP A 71 -13.57 -6.60 6.06
CA ASP A 71 -13.93 -7.22 7.34
C ASP A 71 -15.21 -6.61 7.94
N LYS A 72 -15.71 -5.45 7.44
CA LYS A 72 -16.92 -4.75 7.93
C LYS A 72 -17.79 -4.06 6.85
N GLY A 73 -17.44 -4.16 5.57
CA GLY A 73 -18.12 -3.55 4.41
C GLY A 73 -17.80 -2.08 4.13
N MET A 74 -18.27 -1.58 2.97
CA MET A 74 -18.16 -0.18 2.50
C MET A 74 -18.77 0.88 3.45
N GLN A 75 -19.54 0.45 4.47
CA GLN A 75 -20.20 1.36 5.41
C GLN A 75 -19.22 2.09 6.34
N GLU A 76 -18.05 1.51 6.65
CA GLU A 76 -17.03 2.19 7.47
C GLU A 76 -16.17 3.17 6.65
N LEU A 77 -16.01 3.00 5.33
CA LEU A 77 -15.25 3.92 4.46
C LEU A 77 -15.95 5.28 4.33
N LEU A 78 -17.28 5.28 4.22
CA LEU A 78 -18.07 6.53 4.22
C LEU A 78 -18.27 7.11 5.64
N GLY A 79 -17.93 6.32 6.67
CA GLY A 79 -18.15 6.60 8.08
C GLY A 79 -16.89 6.92 8.86
N ILE A 80 -15.71 7.03 8.23
CA ILE A 80 -14.50 7.52 8.89
C ILE A 80 -14.77 8.96 9.32
N ALA A 81 -15.26 9.10 10.54
CA ALA A 81 -15.35 10.35 11.24
C ALA A 81 -13.94 10.95 11.23
N ARG A 82 -13.83 12.09 10.55
CA ARG A 82 -12.62 12.91 10.36
C ARG A 82 -12.15 13.48 11.70
N THR A 83 -11.90 12.66 12.71
CA THR A 83 -11.58 13.16 14.04
C THR A 83 -10.15 13.75 14.05
N PRO A 84 -9.91 14.87 14.77
CA PRO A 84 -8.59 15.51 14.84
C PRO A 84 -7.50 14.70 15.56
N SER A 85 -7.79 13.49 16.07
CA SER A 85 -6.94 12.76 17.01
C SER A 85 -6.44 11.40 16.49
N ASP A 86 -6.53 11.13 15.19
CA ASP A 86 -6.07 9.83 14.66
C ASP A 86 -4.55 9.69 14.80
N PRO A 87 -4.06 8.58 15.41
CA PRO A 87 -2.64 8.31 15.50
C PRO A 87 -2.06 8.15 14.09
N GLY A 88 -0.89 8.77 13.84
CA GLY A 88 -0.20 8.62 12.57
C GLY A 88 0.17 7.17 12.25
N PHE A 89 0.63 6.95 11.01
CA PHE A 89 0.92 5.61 10.50
C PHE A 89 2.34 5.50 9.94
N GLU A 90 2.94 4.32 10.04
CA GLU A 90 4.27 3.99 9.57
C GLU A 90 4.21 3.36 8.19
N VAL A 91 5.08 3.80 7.27
CA VAL A 91 5.11 3.34 5.88
C VAL A 91 6.51 2.86 5.51
N SER A 92 6.58 1.76 4.76
CA SER A 92 7.81 1.35 4.05
C SER A 92 7.57 1.30 2.55
N ALA A 93 8.45 1.92 1.76
CA ALA A 93 8.30 2.03 0.32
C ALA A 93 9.57 1.59 -0.41
N SER A 94 9.37 0.86 -1.52
CA SER A 94 10.46 0.54 -2.44
C SER A 94 11.11 1.81 -3.02
N PRO A 95 12.42 1.82 -3.31
CA PRO A 95 13.11 3.03 -3.82
C PRO A 95 12.46 3.63 -5.08
N LEU A 96 11.88 2.78 -5.93
CA LEU A 96 11.18 3.18 -7.16
C LEU A 96 9.88 3.94 -6.90
N LEU A 97 9.30 3.76 -5.72
CA LEU A 97 8.01 4.32 -5.33
C LEU A 97 8.13 5.32 -4.18
N PHE A 98 9.33 5.49 -3.64
CA PHE A 98 9.59 6.42 -2.54
C PHE A 98 9.22 7.87 -2.90
N PRO A 99 9.51 8.41 -4.10
CA PRO A 99 9.06 9.75 -4.47
C PRO A 99 7.53 9.87 -4.51
N LEU A 100 6.84 8.87 -5.06
CA LEU A 100 5.38 8.82 -5.09
C LEU A 100 4.79 8.79 -3.68
N ALA A 101 5.35 7.96 -2.80
CA ALA A 101 4.95 7.84 -1.40
C ALA A 101 5.09 9.17 -0.65
N ARG A 102 6.20 9.89 -0.88
CA ARG A 102 6.47 11.18 -0.25
C ARG A 102 5.47 12.25 -0.69
N ILE A 103 5.18 12.34 -1.98
CA ILE A 103 4.22 13.31 -2.51
C ILE A 103 2.82 13.06 -1.93
N PHE A 104 2.38 11.80 -1.88
CA PHE A 104 1.10 11.47 -1.27
C PHE A 104 1.05 11.78 0.23
N ALA A 105 2.15 11.58 0.95
CA ALA A 105 2.27 12.01 2.34
C ALA A 105 2.12 13.52 2.48
N GLU A 106 2.85 14.31 1.67
CA GLU A 106 2.77 15.79 1.66
C GLU A 106 1.35 16.28 1.34
N VAL A 107 0.68 15.68 0.35
CA VAL A 107 -0.71 16.02 0.00
C VAL A 107 -1.65 15.66 1.14
N TYR A 108 -1.52 14.45 1.69
CA TYR A 108 -2.34 14.00 2.81
C TYR A 108 -2.21 14.93 4.02
N GLU A 109 -0.98 15.35 4.34
CA GLU A 109 -0.71 16.34 5.38
C GLU A 109 -1.38 17.69 5.11
N SER A 110 -1.35 18.15 3.86
CA SER A 110 -1.96 19.43 3.47
C SER A 110 -3.49 19.42 3.58
N VAL A 111 -4.13 18.30 3.24
CA VAL A 111 -5.59 18.13 3.25
C VAL A 111 -6.11 17.94 4.68
N PHE A 112 -5.36 17.22 5.52
CA PHE A 112 -5.84 16.78 6.82
C PHE A 112 -5.20 17.52 8.02
N ALA A 113 -4.40 18.56 7.78
CA ALA A 113 -3.86 19.53 8.74
C ALA A 113 -3.28 18.89 10.02
N ARG A 114 -2.02 18.42 9.93
CA ARG A 114 -1.24 17.74 11.00
C ARG A 114 -1.50 16.23 11.18
N ARG A 115 -1.95 15.53 10.15
CA ARG A 115 -2.03 14.05 10.11
C ARG A 115 -0.92 13.53 9.20
N THR A 116 0.23 13.18 9.77
CA THR A 116 1.38 12.71 8.98
C THR A 116 1.47 11.19 8.99
N PRO A 117 2.06 10.55 7.96
CA PRO A 117 2.80 9.32 8.22
C PRO A 117 3.82 9.63 9.32
N THR A 118 3.85 8.83 10.38
CA THR A 118 4.80 8.99 11.48
C THR A 118 6.23 8.70 11.03
N SER A 119 6.39 7.82 10.03
CA SER A 119 7.64 7.70 9.28
C SER A 119 7.41 7.14 7.87
N LEU A 120 8.27 7.53 6.93
CA LEU A 120 8.37 6.93 5.60
C LEU A 120 9.76 6.33 5.43
N ARG A 121 9.83 5.01 5.29
CA ARG A 121 11.06 4.23 5.22
C ARG A 121 11.38 3.84 3.79
N LEU A 122 12.65 3.97 3.40
CA LEU A 122 13.15 3.52 2.12
C LEU A 122 13.74 2.13 2.28
N GLU A 123 13.06 1.11 1.75
CA GLU A 123 13.48 -0.28 1.90
C GLU A 123 13.08 -1.09 0.66
N ASN A 124 13.78 -2.18 0.38
CA ASN A 124 13.34 -3.07 -0.70
C ASN A 124 11.99 -3.74 -0.36
N SER A 125 11.27 -4.25 -1.37
CA SER A 125 9.94 -4.84 -1.18
C SER A 125 9.92 -6.04 -0.21
N THR A 126 11.01 -6.80 -0.11
CA THR A 126 11.12 -7.94 0.82
C THR A 126 11.19 -7.47 2.28
N THR A 127 11.99 -6.45 2.56
CA THR A 127 12.08 -5.86 3.90
C THR A 127 10.77 -5.16 4.26
N ALA A 128 10.18 -4.41 3.31
CA ALA A 128 8.94 -3.69 3.52
C ALA A 128 7.78 -4.63 3.89
N ILE A 129 7.60 -5.76 3.19
CA ILE A 129 6.56 -6.73 3.55
C ILE A 129 6.83 -7.41 4.89
N ARG A 130 8.10 -7.72 5.21
CA ARG A 130 8.49 -8.27 6.52
C ARG A 130 8.10 -7.35 7.66
N ARG A 131 8.20 -6.03 7.48
CA ARG A 131 7.72 -5.05 8.46
C ARG A 131 6.20 -5.04 8.60
N VAL A 132 5.45 -5.15 7.50
CA VAL A 132 3.97 -5.29 7.56
C VAL A 132 3.60 -6.55 8.33
N CYS A 133 4.37 -7.62 8.15
CA CYS A 133 4.19 -8.89 8.85
C CYS A 133 4.66 -8.89 10.31
N GLY A 134 5.32 -7.82 10.80
CA GLY A 134 5.95 -7.80 12.12
C GLY A 134 7.12 -8.78 12.27
N VAL A 135 7.53 -9.45 11.19
CA VAL A 135 8.67 -10.39 11.16
C VAL A 135 9.91 -9.59 10.81
N VAL A 136 10.40 -8.82 11.76
CA VAL A 136 11.70 -8.18 11.61
C VAL A 136 12.57 -8.67 12.75
N GLY A 137 13.79 -9.10 12.42
CA GLY A 137 14.68 -9.76 13.37
C GLY A 137 14.94 -8.95 14.63
N ASN A 138 15.63 -9.57 15.60
CA ASN A 138 16.00 -9.04 16.92
C ASN A 138 16.96 -7.82 16.87
N GLU A 139 16.72 -6.86 15.97
CA GLU A 139 17.43 -5.59 15.90
C GLU A 139 16.59 -4.51 16.59
N SER A 140 17.10 -4.06 17.74
CA SER A 140 16.57 -2.94 18.52
C SER A 140 16.42 -1.70 17.64
N GLY A 141 15.18 -1.35 17.27
CA GLY A 141 14.84 -0.26 16.35
C GLY A 141 13.93 -0.68 15.19
N SER A 142 13.66 -1.98 15.05
CA SER A 142 12.84 -2.50 13.98
C SER A 142 11.34 -2.56 14.32
N SER A 143 10.65 -1.44 14.20
CA SER A 143 9.19 -1.41 14.33
C SER A 143 8.50 -1.98 13.09
N ALA A 144 7.37 -2.66 13.32
CA ALA A 144 6.40 -2.98 12.28
C ALA A 144 5.90 -1.69 11.60
N VAL A 145 5.42 -1.80 10.37
CA VAL A 145 4.79 -0.69 9.63
C VAL A 145 3.31 -0.99 9.39
N ASP A 146 2.50 0.06 9.23
CA ASP A 146 1.06 -0.08 9.01
C ASP A 146 0.75 -0.48 7.57
N PHE A 147 1.55 -0.02 6.60
CA PHE A 147 1.51 -0.54 5.23
C PHE A 147 2.84 -0.43 4.49
N ALA A 148 2.96 -1.18 3.40
CA ALA A 148 4.11 -1.17 2.51
C ALA A 148 3.71 -0.92 1.05
N ILE A 149 4.55 -0.19 0.31
CA ILE A 149 4.41 0.05 -1.12
C ILE A 149 5.49 -0.73 -1.88
N LEU A 150 5.03 -1.69 -2.69
CA LEU A 150 5.86 -2.70 -3.35
C LEU A 150 5.86 -2.48 -4.86
N SER A 151 7.04 -2.67 -5.47
CA SER A 151 7.21 -2.58 -6.93
C SER A 151 7.01 -3.92 -7.65
N ARG A 152 6.49 -4.92 -6.94
CA ARG A 152 6.19 -6.26 -7.42
C ARG A 152 5.13 -6.92 -6.54
N GLN A 153 4.57 -8.01 -7.05
CA GLN A 153 3.67 -8.87 -6.28
C GLN A 153 4.39 -9.55 -5.12
N LEU A 154 3.62 -9.91 -4.10
CA LEU A 154 4.05 -10.79 -3.01
C LEU A 154 4.48 -12.15 -3.56
N ARG A 155 5.61 -12.65 -3.04
CA ARG A 155 6.11 -13.97 -3.39
C ARG A 155 5.53 -15.03 -2.45
N PRO A 156 5.40 -16.29 -2.89
CA PRO A 156 4.90 -17.37 -2.05
C PRO A 156 5.70 -17.59 -0.77
N GLU A 157 6.99 -17.24 -0.74
CA GLU A 157 7.84 -17.29 0.46
C GLU A 157 7.66 -16.12 1.43
N GLU A 158 6.87 -15.11 1.07
CA GLU A 158 6.62 -13.91 1.90
C GLU A 158 5.26 -13.98 2.61
N ALA A 159 4.23 -14.47 1.91
CA ALA A 159 2.89 -14.63 2.47
C ALA A 159 2.06 -15.63 1.65
N SER A 160 1.16 -16.33 2.32
CA SER A 160 0.15 -17.19 1.68
C SER A 160 -1.14 -16.40 1.42
N VAL A 161 -1.67 -16.47 0.20
CA VAL A 161 -2.94 -15.82 -0.18
C VAL A 161 -4.13 -16.57 0.41
N ARG A 162 -5.08 -15.85 1.01
CA ARG A 162 -6.34 -16.41 1.50
C ARG A 162 -7.29 -16.72 0.33
N PRO A 163 -8.35 -17.53 0.54
CA PRO A 163 -9.32 -17.86 -0.52
C PRO A 163 -9.99 -16.66 -1.21
N ASN A 164 -10.06 -15.50 -0.53
CA ASN A 164 -10.60 -14.27 -1.11
C ASN A 164 -9.66 -13.62 -2.15
N GLY A 165 -8.43 -14.10 -2.30
CA GLY A 165 -7.48 -13.68 -3.34
C GLY A 165 -6.76 -12.35 -3.09
N PHE A 166 -7.05 -11.66 -1.97
CA PHE A 166 -6.46 -10.35 -1.67
C PHE A 166 -6.06 -10.14 -0.21
N ALA A 167 -6.53 -10.97 0.71
CA ALA A 167 -5.98 -11.03 2.05
C ALA A 167 -4.84 -12.04 2.10
N PHE A 168 -3.83 -11.77 2.90
CA PHE A 168 -2.64 -12.61 3.01
C PHE A 168 -2.40 -12.99 4.46
N LYS A 169 -1.86 -14.19 4.68
CA LYS A 169 -1.29 -14.60 5.96
C LYS A 169 0.23 -14.58 5.81
N CYS A 170 0.88 -13.80 6.66
CA CYS A 170 2.34 -13.72 6.69
C CYS A 170 2.95 -15.09 7.00
N ILE A 171 4.06 -15.39 6.34
CA ILE A 171 4.86 -16.56 6.69
C ILE A 171 5.79 -16.14 7.81
N GLU A 172 5.56 -16.69 8.99
CA GLU A 172 6.53 -16.66 10.07
C GLU A 172 7.68 -17.57 9.62
N THR A 173 8.85 -16.99 9.35
CA THR A 173 10.06 -17.82 9.22
C THR A 173 10.38 -18.30 10.62
N ASP A 174 10.14 -19.58 10.89
CA ASP A 174 10.64 -20.22 12.10
C ASP A 174 12.12 -19.86 12.27
N SER A 175 12.44 -19.23 13.39
CA SER A 175 13.81 -19.01 13.84
C SER A 175 14.41 -20.31 14.40
N GLU A 176 14.15 -21.46 13.79
CA GLU A 176 14.73 -22.74 14.18
C GLU A 176 15.37 -23.42 12.99
N GLY A 177 16.70 -23.55 13.04
CA GLY A 177 17.44 -24.42 12.12
C GLY A 177 18.65 -23.78 11.44
N PHE A 178 19.62 -23.30 12.23
CA PHE A 178 21.02 -23.45 11.83
C PHE A 178 21.67 -24.43 12.81
N ALA A 179 22.26 -25.47 12.22
CA ALA A 179 22.98 -26.56 12.87
C ALA A 179 24.15 -26.09 13.74
#